data_AF-A0A4Y7PUD0-F1
#
_entry.id   AF-A0A4Y7PUD0-F1
#
_cell.length_a   1.000
_cell.length_b   1.000
_cell.length_c   1.000
_cell.angle_alpha   90.00
_cell.angle_beta   90.00
_cell.angle_gamma   90.00
#
_symmetry.space_group_name_H-M   'P 1'
#
loop_
_entity.id
_entity.type
_entity.pdbx_description
1 polymer ?
#
loop_
_entity_poly.entity_id
_entity_poly.type
_entity_poly.pdbx_seq_one_letter_code
_entity_poly.pdbx_strand_id
1 'polypeptide(L)'
;MDHISEEKKEIPSSENLSTPIVSLAPELLCSIFSHCVSNDQPKDARSSDSIRCSFRAPLLLGRVCSRWRDVTISSPKLWSSCAVGADRDPPETDLAKDLEATKHWISSMER
;
A
#
# COMPACT_ATOMS: atom_id res chain seq x y z
N MET A 1 -13.59 44.76 -37.72
CA MET A 1 -12.24 44.27 -37.42
C MET A 1 -11.94 44.36 -35.93
N ASP A 2 -12.93 44.04 -35.09
CA ASP A 2 -12.94 42.82 -34.26
C ASP A 2 -11.63 42.51 -33.53
N HIS A 3 -11.35 43.29 -32.48
CA HIS A 3 -10.45 42.87 -31.42
C HIS A 3 -11.18 41.87 -30.53
N ILE A 4 -11.01 40.58 -30.84
CA ILE A 4 -11.36 39.46 -29.97
C ILE A 4 -10.60 39.64 -28.66
N SER A 5 -11.34 40.02 -27.61
CA SER A 5 -10.83 40.03 -26.24
C SER A 5 -10.79 38.57 -25.78
N GLU A 6 -9.60 37.97 -25.76
CA GLU A 6 -9.42 36.65 -25.15
C GLU A 6 -9.67 36.76 -23.65
N GLU A 7 -10.86 36.31 -23.27
CA GLU A 7 -11.28 36.03 -21.91
C GLU A 7 -10.32 35.01 -21.30
N LYS A 8 -9.39 35.51 -20.48
CA LYS A 8 -8.56 34.70 -19.60
C LYS A 8 -9.48 33.98 -18.62
N LYS A 9 -9.89 32.77 -18.99
CA LYS A 9 -10.62 31.85 -18.13
C LYS A 9 -9.68 31.41 -17.02
N GLU A 10 -9.68 32.16 -15.92
CA GLU A 10 -9.07 31.75 -14.67
C GLU A 10 -9.82 30.51 -14.18
N ILE A 11 -9.16 29.36 -14.34
CA ILE A 11 -9.63 28.08 -13.81
C ILE A 11 -9.55 28.21 -12.29
N PRO A 12 -10.68 28.14 -11.55
CA PRO A 12 -10.63 28.18 -10.10
C PRO A 12 -9.76 27.02 -9.61
N SER A 13 -8.77 27.41 -8.80
CA SER A 13 -7.86 26.55 -8.07
C SER A 13 -8.62 25.39 -7.44
N SER A 14 -8.02 24.20 -7.49
CA SER A 14 -8.48 22.94 -6.91
C SER A 14 -8.62 23.06 -5.38
N GLU A 15 -9.61 23.80 -4.92
CA GLU A 15 -9.95 23.90 -3.51
C GLU A 15 -10.70 22.64 -3.08
N ASN A 16 -10.11 21.96 -2.11
CA ASN A 16 -10.74 20.94 -1.27
C ASN A 16 -11.07 19.60 -1.95
N LEU A 17 -10.01 18.82 -2.23
CA LEU A 17 -10.12 17.36 -2.28
C LEU A 17 -10.39 16.82 -0.86
N SER A 18 -11.54 17.15 -0.28
CA SER A 18 -12.08 16.48 0.91
C SER A 18 -12.56 15.10 0.48
N THR A 19 -11.61 14.26 0.08
CA THR A 19 -11.87 12.84 -0.09
C THR A 19 -12.02 12.26 1.32
N PRO A 20 -13.13 11.56 1.62
CA PRO A 20 -13.39 11.05 2.98
C PRO A 20 -12.23 10.24 3.55
N ILE A 21 -11.47 9.55 2.70
CA ILE A 21 -10.34 8.72 3.10
C ILE A 21 -9.16 9.52 3.69
N VAL A 22 -9.09 10.83 3.43
CA VAL A 22 -8.08 11.73 4.01
C VAL A 22 -8.52 12.25 5.39
N SER A 23 -9.82 12.22 5.71
CA SER A 23 -10.33 12.58 7.05
C SER A 23 -10.49 11.40 8.01
N LEU A 24 -10.50 10.16 7.51
CA LEU A 24 -10.60 8.96 8.35
C LEU A 24 -9.48 8.88 9.39
N ALA A 25 -9.79 8.51 10.63
CA ALA A 25 -8.78 8.22 11.63
C ALA A 25 -7.87 7.03 11.19
N PRO A 26 -6.58 7.01 11.60
CA PRO A 26 -5.66 5.91 11.29
C PRO A 26 -6.20 4.53 11.66
N GLU A 27 -6.92 4.42 12.79
CA GLU A 27 -7.51 3.15 13.25
C GLU A 27 -8.59 2.62 12.30
N LEU A 28 -9.45 3.49 11.79
CA LEU A 28 -10.48 3.12 10.82
C LEU A 28 -9.84 2.72 9.49
N LEU A 29 -8.79 3.43 9.07
CA LEU A 29 -8.05 3.09 7.87
C LEU A 29 -7.37 1.70 8.01
N CYS A 30 -6.78 1.42 9.16
CA CYS A 30 -6.20 0.10 9.49
C CYS A 30 -7.27 -1.01 9.50
N SER A 31 -8.45 -0.73 10.04
CA SER A 31 -9.59 -1.68 10.02
C SER A 31 -10.00 -1.99 8.58
N ILE A 32 -10.12 -0.99 7.71
CA ILE A 32 -10.40 -1.19 6.28
C ILE A 32 -9.31 -2.03 5.63
N PHE A 33 -8.04 -1.69 5.86
CA PHE A 33 -6.90 -2.42 5.31
C PHE A 33 -6.87 -3.89 5.74
N SER A 34 -7.28 -4.19 6.98
CA SER A 34 -7.36 -5.56 7.48
C SER A 34 -8.33 -6.42 6.65
N HIS A 35 -9.42 -5.83 6.17
CA HIS A 35 -10.34 -6.50 5.24
C HIS A 35 -9.73 -6.66 3.84
N CYS A 36 -8.91 -5.71 3.38
CA CYS A 36 -8.21 -5.82 2.10
C CYS A 36 -7.13 -6.90 2.09
N VAL A 37 -6.48 -7.14 3.24
CA VAL A 37 -5.48 -8.23 3.40
C VAL A 37 -6.16 -9.59 3.52
N SER A 38 -7.31 -9.67 4.20
CA SER A 38 -7.99 -10.94 4.51
C SER A 38 -8.90 -11.47 3.39
N ASN A 39 -9.22 -10.66 2.36
CA ASN A 39 -10.18 -11.06 1.34
C ASN A 39 -9.54 -11.94 0.24
N ASP A 40 -9.62 -13.25 0.51
CA ASP A 40 -9.59 -14.43 -0.37
C ASP A 40 -9.70 -14.11 -1.87
N GLN A 41 -8.55 -14.11 -2.57
CA GLN A 41 -8.54 -14.59 -3.95
C GLN A 41 -8.57 -16.13 -3.89
N PRO A 42 -9.26 -16.80 -4.83
CA PRO A 42 -9.58 -18.21 -4.73
C PRO A 42 -8.35 -19.05 -4.39
N LYS A 43 -8.56 -20.00 -3.47
CA LYS A 43 -7.59 -20.95 -2.89
C LYS A 43 -6.91 -21.87 -3.90
N ASP A 44 -7.12 -21.61 -5.17
CA ASP A 44 -6.65 -22.37 -6.31
C ASP A 44 -5.43 -21.63 -6.86
N ALA A 45 -4.24 -22.17 -6.52
CA ALA A 45 -2.89 -21.79 -6.97
C ALA A 45 -2.08 -20.82 -6.07
N ARG A 46 -1.68 -21.29 -4.87
CA ARG A 46 -0.25 -21.57 -4.53
C ARG A 46 0.80 -20.47 -4.85
N SER A 47 0.49 -19.17 -4.77
CA SER A 47 1.51 -18.10 -4.91
C SER A 47 1.17 -16.75 -4.25
N SER A 48 0.34 -16.73 -3.20
CA SER A 48 -0.48 -15.55 -2.91
C SER A 48 0.13 -14.46 -2.02
N ASP A 49 1.00 -14.78 -1.06
CA ASP A 49 1.31 -13.84 0.04
C ASP A 49 2.79 -13.45 0.12
N SER A 50 3.56 -13.77 -0.93
CA SER A 50 4.97 -13.38 -1.00
C SER A 50 5.13 -11.86 -1.01
N ILE A 51 6.05 -11.34 -0.21
CA ILE A 51 6.43 -9.91 -0.20
C ILE A 51 7.00 -9.43 -1.55
N ARG A 52 7.35 -10.35 -2.46
CA ARG A 52 7.75 -10.00 -3.83
C ARG A 52 6.56 -9.62 -4.71
N CYS A 53 5.36 -10.05 -4.33
CA CYS A 53 4.12 -9.73 -5.01
C CYS A 53 3.62 -8.34 -4.62
N SER A 54 4.24 -7.30 -5.19
CA SER A 54 3.98 -5.92 -4.76
C SER A 54 2.60 -5.34 -5.11
N PHE A 55 1.81 -6.07 -5.90
CA PHE A 55 0.41 -5.75 -6.21
C PHE A 55 -0.59 -6.39 -5.23
N ARG A 56 -0.10 -7.04 -4.16
CA ARG A 56 -0.91 -7.56 -3.05
C ARG A 56 -0.85 -6.63 -1.85
N ALA A 57 -1.94 -6.57 -1.08
CA ALA A 57 -1.90 -6.00 0.26
C ALA A 57 -1.00 -6.88 1.17
N PRO A 58 -0.29 -6.29 2.14
CA PRO A 58 -0.31 -4.88 2.53
C PRO A 58 0.57 -3.97 1.64
N LEU A 59 1.48 -4.51 0.82
CA LEU A 59 2.44 -3.73 0.03
C LEU A 59 1.80 -2.75 -0.96
N LEU A 60 0.70 -3.17 -1.60
CA LEU A 60 -0.08 -2.32 -2.49
C LEU A 60 -0.61 -1.08 -1.76
N LEU A 61 -1.09 -1.25 -0.52
CA LEU A 61 -1.69 -0.17 0.27
C LEU A 61 -0.66 0.90 0.61
N GLY A 62 0.58 0.49 0.95
CA GLY A 62 1.68 1.43 1.24
C GLY A 62 2.21 2.23 0.04
N ARG A 63 1.73 1.94 -1.18
CA ARG A 63 2.15 2.63 -2.41
C ARG A 63 1.18 3.73 -2.86
N VAL A 64 -0.01 3.81 -2.28
CA VAL A 64 -1.06 4.77 -2.68
C VAL A 64 -0.67 6.21 -2.34
N CYS A 65 -0.38 6.48 -1.07
CA CYS A 65 0.09 7.78 -0.59
C CYS A 65 0.91 7.64 0.70
N SER A 66 1.57 8.71 1.15
CA SER A 66 2.36 8.71 2.40
C SER A 66 1.52 8.30 3.61
N ARG A 67 0.32 8.85 3.77
CA ARG A 67 -0.59 8.54 4.87
C ARG A 67 -0.94 7.05 4.95
N TRP A 68 -1.24 6.42 3.81
CA TRP A 68 -1.55 4.99 3.78
C TRP A 68 -0.31 4.16 4.10
N ARG A 69 0.86 4.59 3.65
CA ARG A 69 2.14 3.97 4.00
C ARG A 69 2.40 4.00 5.50
N ASP A 70 2.21 5.15 6.14
CA ASP A 70 2.42 5.30 7.57
C ASP A 70 1.50 4.37 8.38
N VAL A 71 0.22 4.30 8.02
CA VAL A 71 -0.74 3.37 8.64
C VAL A 71 -0.37 1.92 8.37
N THR A 72 0.04 1.60 7.14
CA THR A 72 0.41 0.24 6.76
C THR A 72 1.64 -0.24 7.53
N ILE A 73 2.69 0.58 7.61
CA ILE A 73 3.94 0.25 8.31
C ILE A 73 3.73 0.14 9.82
N SER A 74 2.94 1.05 10.41
CA SER A 74 2.67 1.08 11.87
C SER A 74 1.66 0.03 12.34
N SER A 75 1.12 -0.80 11.44
CA SER A 75 0.09 -1.79 11.76
C SER A 75 0.60 -3.23 11.58
N PRO A 76 1.28 -3.83 12.58
CA PRO A 76 1.80 -5.19 12.54
C PRO A 76 0.80 -6.24 12.05
N LYS A 77 -0.46 -6.10 12.45
CA LYS A 77 -1.54 -7.02 12.10
C LYS A 77 -1.72 -7.19 10.60
N LEU A 78 -1.48 -6.15 9.80
CA LEU A 78 -1.63 -6.17 8.34
C LEU A 78 -0.57 -7.04 7.64
N TRP A 79 0.54 -7.33 8.31
CA TRP A 79 1.67 -8.08 7.75
C TRP A 79 1.76 -9.50 8.29
N SER A 80 0.85 -9.88 9.19
CA SER A 80 0.84 -11.20 9.86
C SER A 80 0.68 -12.39 8.91
N SER A 81 0.18 -12.17 7.69
CA SER A 81 0.02 -13.19 6.66
C SER A 81 1.06 -13.12 5.53
N CYS A 82 2.03 -12.21 5.59
CA CYS A 82 3.05 -12.08 4.55
C CYS A 82 4.12 -13.17 4.64
N ALA A 83 4.50 -13.73 3.50
CA ALA A 83 5.57 -14.72 3.38
C ALA A 83 6.84 -14.12 2.78
N VAL A 84 7.99 -14.50 3.34
CA VAL A 84 9.31 -14.19 2.77
C VAL A 84 9.66 -15.30 1.79
N GLY A 85 9.61 -14.99 0.49
CA GLY A 85 9.78 -15.96 -0.59
C GLY A 85 8.48 -16.70 -0.97
N ALA A 86 8.51 -17.39 -2.10
CA ALA A 86 7.46 -18.26 -2.62
C ALA A 86 8.04 -19.56 -3.16
N ASP A 87 7.27 -20.64 -3.12
CA ASP A 87 7.62 -21.95 -3.71
C ASP A 87 7.97 -21.89 -5.21
N ARG A 88 7.61 -20.79 -5.88
CA ARG A 88 7.82 -20.57 -7.33
C ARG A 88 8.94 -19.56 -7.62
N ASP A 89 9.62 -19.05 -6.60
CA ASP A 89 10.74 -18.15 -6.82
C ASP A 89 11.85 -18.90 -7.58
N PRO A 90 12.47 -18.28 -8.60
CA PRO A 90 13.61 -18.87 -9.29
C PRO A 90 14.69 -19.29 -8.28
N PRO A 91 15.43 -20.39 -8.50
CA PRO A 91 16.48 -20.85 -7.58
C PRO A 91 17.57 -19.79 -7.29
N GLU A 92 17.74 -18.82 -8.19
CA GLU A 92 18.68 -17.70 -8.08
C GLU A 92 18.16 -16.55 -7.19
N THR A 93 16.98 -16.72 -6.61
CA THR A 93 16.38 -15.69 -5.79
C THR A 93 17.18 -15.48 -4.52
N ASP A 94 17.69 -14.25 -4.34
CA ASP A 94 18.42 -13.84 -3.14
C ASP A 94 17.45 -13.66 -1.96
N LEU A 95 17.09 -14.77 -1.31
CA LEU A 95 16.30 -14.77 -0.07
C LEU A 95 17.05 -14.11 1.09
N ALA A 96 18.39 -13.98 1.02
CA ALA A 96 19.18 -13.41 2.11
C ALA A 96 18.89 -11.91 2.27
N LYS A 97 18.74 -11.18 1.16
CA LYS A 97 18.30 -9.77 1.19
C LYS A 97 16.89 -9.62 1.74
N ASP A 98 15.97 -10.49 1.34
CA ASP A 98 14.58 -10.43 1.79
C ASP A 98 14.48 -10.71 3.30
N LEU A 99 15.25 -11.69 3.79
CA LEU A 99 15.36 -11.99 5.20
C LEU A 99 15.94 -10.80 5.98
N GLU A 100 17.00 -10.16 5.48
CA GLU A 100 17.60 -9.02 6.17
C GLU A 100 16.66 -7.81 6.21
N ALA A 101 15.98 -7.52 5.11
CA ALA A 101 14.94 -6.49 5.06
C ALA A 101 13.80 -6.79 6.05
N THR A 102 13.40 -8.06 6.16
CA THR A 102 12.36 -8.50 7.10
C THR A 102 12.80 -8.31 8.55
N LYS A 103 14.05 -8.67 8.90
CA LYS A 103 14.59 -8.41 10.24
C LYS A 103 14.57 -6.92 10.58
N HIS A 104 15.05 -6.08 9.67
CA HIS A 104 15.05 -4.63 9.87
C HIS A 104 13.63 -4.09 10.07
N TRP A 105 12.67 -4.60 9.30
CA TRP A 105 11.27 -4.22 9.44
C TRP A 105 10.70 -4.65 10.80
N ILE A 106 10.90 -5.90 11.23
CA ILE A 106 10.45 -6.39 12.55
C ILE A 106 11.04 -5.53 13.67
N SER A 107 12.35 -5.25 13.64
CA SER A 107 13.01 -4.39 14.63
C SER A 107 12.57 -2.92 14.60
N SER A 108 11.87 -2.49 13.55
CA SER A 108 11.26 -1.15 13.48
C SER A 108 9.88 -1.10 14.11
N MET A 109 9.24 -2.24 14.36
CA MET A 109 7.87 -2.30 14.89
C MET A 109 7.82 -2.36 16.42
N GLU A 110 8.93 -2.73 17.06
CA GLU A 110 9.08 -2.80 18.51
C GLU A 110 9.50 -1.46 19.15
N ARG A 111 9.66 -0.41 18.34
CA ARG A 111 10.24 0.88 18.72
C ARG A 111 9.21 1.99 18.69
#